data_AF-A0AAU0VYI8-F1
#
_entry.id   AF-A0AAU0VYI8-F1
#
_cell.length_a   1.000
_cell.length_b   1.000
_cell.length_c   1.000
_cell.angle_alpha   90.00
_cell.angle_beta   90.00
_cell.angle_gamma   90.00
#
_symmetry.space_group_name_H-M   'P 1'
#
loop_
_entity.id
_entity.type
_entity.pdbx_description
1 polymer ?
#
loop_
_entity_poly.entity_id
_entity_poly.type
_entity_poly.pdbx_seq_one_letter_code
_entity_poly.pdbx_strand_id
1 'polypeptide(L)'
;MSGWTATVRPPTSYINPLKAQGIIDYGYSDTNMADYEDNHLVPLELGGSPRSTSNLWPEPYSGTKTATTKDGVETKLKNAVCAGTITLSAARSAIKTDWTTALQVTGIS
;
A
#
# COMPACT_ATOMS: atom_id res chain seq x y z
N MET A 1 7.79 -14.22 2.33
CA MET A 1 7.70 -14.43 3.79
C MET A 1 6.28 -14.14 4.21
N SER A 2 5.55 -15.12 4.75
CA SER A 2 4.23 -14.88 5.34
C SER A 2 4.39 -14.49 6.82
N GLY A 3 3.51 -13.64 7.35
CA GLY A 3 3.43 -13.34 8.78
C GLY A 3 4.34 -12.23 9.34
N TRP A 4 5.46 -11.89 8.68
CA TRP A 4 6.36 -10.82 9.19
C TRP A 4 5.67 -9.45 9.24
N THR A 5 4.86 -9.09 8.23
CA THR A 5 4.17 -7.79 8.22
C THR A 5 3.23 -7.62 9.41
N ALA A 6 2.64 -8.71 9.93
CA ALA A 6 1.80 -8.67 11.11
C ALA A 6 2.57 -8.30 12.39
N THR A 7 3.88 -8.53 12.46
CA THR A 7 4.70 -8.19 13.65
C THR A 7 5.18 -6.74 13.64
N VAL A 8 5.18 -6.08 12.48
CA VAL A 8 5.65 -4.69 12.31
C VAL A 8 4.53 -3.70 12.03
N ARG A 9 3.32 -4.15 11.70
CA ARG A 9 2.17 -3.28 11.45
C ARG A 9 1.84 -2.50 12.75
N PRO A 10 1.60 -1.18 12.67
CA PRO A 10 1.17 -0.41 13.83
C PRO A 10 -0.17 -0.91 14.38
N PRO A 11 -0.44 -0.72 15.68
CA PRO A 11 -1.72 -1.09 16.27
C PRO A 11 -2.85 -0.24 15.70
N THR A 12 -4.08 -0.76 15.70
CA THR A 12 -5.30 -0.05 15.24
C THR A 12 -5.51 1.28 15.95
N SER A 13 -5.14 1.37 17.24
CA SER A 13 -5.18 2.63 18.01
C SER A 13 -4.29 3.75 17.45
N TYR A 14 -3.25 3.40 16.68
CA TYR A 14 -2.40 4.37 15.99
C TYR A 14 -2.98 4.76 14.62
N ILE A 15 -3.49 3.79 13.86
CA ILE A 15 -3.92 4.02 12.47
C ILE A 15 -5.36 4.55 12.33
N ASN A 16 -6.29 4.14 13.20
CA ASN A 16 -7.69 4.55 13.07
C ASN A 16 -7.89 6.09 13.07
N PRO A 17 -7.22 6.87 13.94
CA PRO A 17 -7.34 8.33 13.87
C PRO A 17 -6.78 8.91 12.56
N LEU A 18 -5.68 8.35 12.06
CA LEU A 18 -5.07 8.76 10.80
C LEU A 18 -5.97 8.43 9.61
N LYS A 19 -6.61 7.27 9.63
CA LYS A 19 -7.60 6.85 8.63
C LYS A 19 -8.77 7.81 8.55
N ALA A 20 -9.36 8.12 9.71
CA ALA A 20 -10.50 9.03 9.81
C ALA A 20 -10.14 10.42 9.27
N GLN A 21 -8.97 10.94 9.65
CA GLN A 21 -8.47 12.21 9.14
C GLN A 21 -8.19 12.15 7.64
N GLY A 22 -7.54 11.09 7.16
CA GLY A 22 -7.23 10.91 5.74
C GLY A 22 -8.48 10.85 4.87
N ILE A 23 -9.57 10.22 5.34
CA ILE A 23 -10.84 10.16 4.60
C ILE A 23 -11.36 11.58 4.34
N ILE A 24 -11.23 12.47 5.31
CA ILE A 24 -11.58 13.89 5.21
C ILE A 24 -10.60 14.62 4.28
N ASP A 25 -9.30 14.44 4.50
CA ASP A 25 -8.24 15.15 3.75
C ASP A 25 -8.26 14.81 2.25
N TYR A 26 -8.62 13.57 1.90
CA TYR A 26 -8.76 13.11 0.51
C TYR A 26 -10.10 13.51 -0.10
N GLY A 27 -11.03 14.08 0.68
CA GLY A 27 -12.32 14.56 0.20
C GLY A 27 -13.26 13.45 -0.23
N TYR A 28 -13.16 12.26 0.37
CA TYR A 28 -14.08 11.17 0.06
C TYR A 28 -15.50 11.48 0.50
N SER A 29 -16.47 11.17 -0.36
CA SER A 29 -17.89 11.34 -0.04
C SER A 29 -18.41 10.27 0.92
N ASP A 30 -17.85 9.07 0.82
CA ASP A 30 -18.08 8.01 1.79
C ASP A 30 -17.13 8.20 2.97
N THR A 31 -17.70 8.18 4.18
CA THR A 31 -16.95 8.37 5.43
C THR A 31 -17.01 7.14 6.33
N ASN A 32 -17.59 6.04 5.86
CA ASN A 32 -17.61 4.79 6.62
C ASN A 32 -16.20 4.19 6.63
N MET A 33 -15.51 4.26 7.77
CA MET A 33 -14.14 3.75 7.91
C MET A 33 -14.00 2.26 7.56
N ALA A 34 -15.07 1.46 7.60
CA ALA A 34 -15.02 0.05 7.23
C ALA A 34 -14.81 -0.17 5.72
N ASP A 35 -15.13 0.82 4.89
CA ASP A 35 -15.06 0.73 3.42
C ASP A 35 -13.66 1.09 2.85
N TYR A 36 -12.68 1.24 3.75
CA TYR A 36 -11.28 1.56 3.43
C TYR A 36 -10.33 0.60 4.14
N GLU A 37 -9.13 0.43 3.59
CA GLU A 37 -7.97 -0.14 4.26
C GLU A 37 -7.02 0.96 4.74
N ASP A 38 -6.43 0.80 5.93
CA ASP A 38 -5.23 1.57 6.29
C ASP A 38 -4.02 0.94 5.60
N ASN A 39 -3.67 1.47 4.44
CA ASN A 39 -2.64 0.89 3.59
C ASN A 39 -1.40 1.77 3.47
N HIS A 40 -0.29 1.15 3.04
CA HIS A 40 0.98 1.82 2.86
C HIS A 40 1.22 2.21 1.39
N LEU A 41 1.72 3.42 1.12
CA LEU A 41 2.10 3.82 -0.26
C LEU A 41 3.24 2.95 -0.82
N VAL A 42 4.27 2.73 -0.01
CA VAL A 42 5.24 1.66 -0.21
C VAL A 42 4.92 0.55 0.79
N PRO A 43 4.62 -0.68 0.34
CA PRO A 43 4.20 -1.75 1.23
C PRO A 43 5.34 -2.20 2.14
N LEU A 44 4.99 -2.73 3.31
CA LEU A 44 5.94 -3.24 4.29
C LEU A 44 6.86 -4.31 3.71
N GLU A 45 6.33 -5.15 2.81
CA GLU A 45 7.10 -6.19 2.14
C GLU A 45 8.16 -5.67 1.15
N LEU A 46 8.07 -4.39 0.76
CA LEU A 46 9.10 -3.65 0.03
C LEU A 46 9.85 -2.65 0.94
N GLY A 47 9.82 -2.85 2.26
CA GLY A 47 10.53 -2.03 3.24
C GLY A 47 9.93 -0.65 3.45
N GLY A 48 8.62 -0.50 3.23
CA GLY A 48 7.86 0.70 3.60
C GLY A 48 7.94 1.01 5.09
N SER A 49 7.80 2.30 5.45
CA SER A 49 7.76 2.69 6.86
C SER A 49 6.42 2.26 7.49
N PRO A 50 6.43 1.58 8.65
CA PRO A 50 5.19 1.12 9.28
C PRO A 50 4.35 2.26 9.85
N ARG A 51 4.99 3.36 10.29
CA ARG A 51 4.33 4.43 11.06
C ARG A 51 4.38 5.81 10.40
N SER A 52 5.14 6.01 9.32
CA SER A 52 5.21 7.31 8.67
C SER A 52 3.84 7.71 8.13
N THR A 53 3.31 8.85 8.56
CA THR A 53 2.03 9.37 8.07
C THR A 53 2.07 9.64 6.57
N SER A 54 3.22 10.06 6.05
CA SER A 54 3.46 10.21 4.60
C SER A 54 3.53 8.90 3.82
N ASN A 55 3.51 7.75 4.50
CA ASN A 55 3.43 6.42 3.89
C ASN A 55 2.11 5.72 4.20
N LEU A 56 1.15 6.39 4.84
CA LEU A 56 -0.15 5.84 5.20
C LEU A 56 -1.25 6.61 4.48
N TRP A 57 -2.27 5.91 4.02
CA TRP A 57 -3.45 6.54 3.42
C TRP A 57 -4.67 5.61 3.53
N PRO A 58 -5.90 6.15 3.58
CA PRO A 58 -7.11 5.36 3.55
C PRO A 58 -7.41 4.92 2.12
N GLU A 59 -7.15 3.66 1.81
CA GLU A 59 -7.36 3.10 0.48
C GLU A 59 -8.76 2.49 0.34
N PRO A 60 -9.59 2.91 -0.62
CA PRO A 60 -10.94 2.37 -0.77
C PRO A 60 -10.98 0.86 -1.10
N TYR A 61 -12.00 0.17 -0.61
CA TYR A 61 -12.33 -1.19 -1.08
C TYR A 61 -13.24 -1.20 -2.31
N SER A 62 -13.82 -0.05 -2.69
CA SER A 62 -14.76 0.09 -3.81
C SER A 62 -14.15 0.86 -4.99
N GLY A 63 -14.76 0.70 -6.18
CA GLY A 63 -14.29 1.32 -7.42
C GLY A 63 -13.34 0.42 -8.23
N THR A 64 -12.56 1.02 -9.13
CA THR A 64 -11.62 0.29 -10.02
C THR A 64 -10.20 0.21 -9.48
N LYS A 65 -9.88 1.04 -8.47
CA LYS A 65 -8.58 1.14 -7.80
C LYS A 65 -8.79 0.83 -6.33
N THR A 66 -8.83 -0.45 -5.99
CA THR A 66 -9.16 -0.93 -4.65
C THR A 66 -7.93 -1.47 -3.93
N ALA A 67 -7.97 -1.49 -2.60
CA ALA A 67 -6.92 -2.08 -1.78
C ALA A 67 -6.57 -3.51 -2.23
N THR A 68 -7.58 -4.35 -2.50
CA THR A 68 -7.38 -5.72 -2.99
C THR A 68 -6.69 -5.77 -4.36
N THR A 69 -6.97 -4.83 -5.27
CA THR A 69 -6.27 -4.78 -6.57
C THR A 69 -4.83 -4.32 -6.40
N LYS A 70 -4.54 -3.42 -5.46
CA LYS A 70 -3.18 -3.00 -5.13
C LYS A 70 -2.38 -4.13 -4.46
N ASP A 71 -2.98 -4.92 -3.57
CA ASP A 71 -2.33 -6.10 -2.96
C ASP A 71 -1.75 -7.07 -4.00
N GLY A 72 -2.45 -7.23 -5.13
CA GLY A 72 -1.96 -8.01 -6.26
C GLY A 72 -0.70 -7.42 -6.91
N VAL A 73 -0.65 -6.09 -7.05
CA VAL A 73 0.54 -5.37 -7.56
C VAL A 73 1.70 -5.50 -6.57
N GLU A 74 1.44 -5.28 -5.28
CA GLU A 74 2.44 -5.43 -4.22
C GLU A 74 3.09 -6.82 -4.25
N THR A 75 2.23 -7.84 -4.26
CA THR A 75 2.66 -9.25 -4.28
C THR A 75 3.57 -9.54 -5.48
N LYS A 76 3.20 -9.06 -6.68
CA LYS A 76 4.00 -9.26 -7.90
C LYS A 76 5.33 -8.54 -7.82
N LEU A 77 5.36 -7.28 -7.39
CA LEU A 77 6.60 -6.51 -7.23
C LEU A 77 7.53 -7.15 -6.19
N LYS A 78 7.00 -7.56 -5.04
CA LYS A 78 7.77 -8.28 -4.01
C LYS A 78 8.33 -9.58 -4.55
N ASN A 79 7.55 -10.37 -5.30
CA ASN A 79 8.04 -11.61 -5.89
C ASN A 79 9.17 -11.34 -6.90
N ALA A 80 9.04 -10.31 -7.74
CA ALA A 80 10.07 -9.91 -8.70
C ALA A 80 11.36 -9.43 -8.01
N VAL A 81 11.25 -8.71 -6.89
CA VAL A 81 12.41 -8.33 -6.07
C VAL A 81 13.07 -9.57 -5.46
N CYS A 82 12.30 -10.48 -4.87
CA CYS A 82 12.83 -11.71 -4.29
C CYS A 82 13.50 -12.62 -5.34
N ALA A 83 13.01 -12.62 -6.58
CA ALA A 83 13.60 -13.35 -7.70
C ALA A 83 14.84 -12.64 -8.31
N GLY A 84 15.14 -11.42 -7.89
CA GLY A 84 16.23 -10.62 -8.46
C GLY A 84 15.92 -10.05 -9.86
N THR A 85 14.67 -10.12 -10.32
CA THR A 85 14.25 -9.61 -11.62
C THR A 85 14.30 -8.07 -11.68
N ILE A 86 13.93 -7.42 -10.58
CA ILE A 86 14.03 -5.96 -10.42
C ILE A 86 14.68 -5.61 -9.09
N THR A 87 15.26 -4.42 -8.99
CA THR A 87 15.83 -3.94 -7.72
C THR A 87 14.72 -3.50 -6.76
N LEU A 88 14.99 -3.59 -5.46
CA LEU A 88 14.10 -3.03 -4.43
C LEU A 88 13.81 -1.54 -4.67
N SER A 89 14.82 -0.78 -5.10
CA SER A 89 14.65 0.65 -5.40
C SER A 89 13.69 0.88 -6.57
N ALA A 90 13.77 0.07 -7.63
CA ALA A 90 12.85 0.19 -8.78
C ALA A 90 11.40 -0.09 -8.36
N ALA A 91 11.18 -1.17 -7.61
CA ALA A 91 9.85 -1.51 -7.09
C ALA A 91 9.26 -0.40 -6.21
N ARG A 92 10.05 0.14 -5.27
CA ARG A 92 9.63 1.23 -4.38
C ARG A 92 9.32 2.51 -5.13
N SER A 93 10.15 2.89 -6.10
CA SER A 93 9.91 4.08 -6.93
C SER A 93 8.64 3.95 -7.76
N ALA A 94 8.43 2.80 -8.39
CA ALA A 94 7.26 2.55 -9.24
C ALA A 94 5.96 2.59 -8.41
N ILE A 95 5.88 1.83 -7.32
CA ILE A 95 4.65 1.73 -6.52
C ILE A 95 4.29 3.03 -5.82
N LYS A 96 5.30 3.78 -5.33
CA LYS A 96 5.09 5.09 -4.68
C LYS A 96 4.59 6.14 -5.67
N THR A 97 5.01 6.06 -6.93
CA THR A 97 4.66 7.04 -7.97
C THR A 97 3.25 6.82 -8.47
N ASP A 98 2.95 5.62 -8.96
CA ASP A 98 1.61 5.22 -9.37
C ASP A 98 1.54 3.69 -9.40
N TRP A 99 0.98 3.10 -8.35
CA TRP A 99 0.84 1.67 -8.22
C TRP A 99 0.07 1.03 -9.40
N THR A 100 -0.84 1.76 -10.06
CA THR A 100 -1.63 1.22 -11.17
C THR A 100 -0.82 1.00 -12.44
N THR A 101 0.33 1.67 -12.56
CA THR A 101 1.27 1.50 -13.67
C THR A 101 2.55 0.79 -13.26
N ALA A 102 2.72 0.47 -11.97
CA ALA A 102 3.99 0.02 -11.43
C ALA A 102 4.49 -1.28 -12.09
N LEU A 103 3.57 -2.22 -12.37
CA LEU A 103 3.89 -3.44 -13.10
C LEU A 103 4.41 -3.15 -14.51
N GLN A 104 3.73 -2.29 -15.26
CA GLN A 104 4.14 -1.88 -16.60
C GLN A 104 5.51 -1.19 -16.60
N VAL A 105 5.72 -0.22 -15.71
CA VAL A 105 6.98 0.55 -15.61
C VAL A 105 8.17 -0.34 -15.21
N THR A 106 7.91 -1.40 -14.43
CA THR A 106 8.95 -2.36 -14.01
C THR A 106 9.09 -3.56 -14.94
N GLY A 107 8.25 -3.68 -15.98
CA GLY A 107 8.25 -4.81 -16.90
C GLY A 107 7.77 -6.13 -16.27
N ILE A 108 6.98 -6.07 -15.20
CA ILE A 108 6.45 -7.23 -14.49
C ILE A 108 5.03 -7.52 -14.97
N SER A 109 4.74 -8.79 -15.26
CA SER A 109 3.41 -9.26 -15.68
C SER A 109 2.57 -9.78 -14.53
#